data_AF-A0A2D9KR29-F1
#
_entry.id   AF-A0A2D9KR29-F1
#
_cell.length_a   1.000
_cell.length_b   1.000
_cell.length_c   1.000
_cell.angle_alpha   90.00
_cell.angle_beta   90.00
_cell.angle_gamma   90.00
#
_symmetry.space_group_name_H-M   'P 1'
#
loop_
_entity.id
_entity.type
_entity.pdbx_description
1 polymer ?
#
loop_
_entity_poly.entity_id
_entity_poly.type
_entity_poly.pdbx_seq_one_letter_code
_entity_poly.pdbx_strand_id
1 'polypeptide(L)' 'MSVGFLQILLIAFIILLLFGSGRIKNLMSELGEGIRAFRKGADNDSEKKKKK' A
#
# COMPACT_ATOMS: atom_id res chain seq x y z
N MET A 1 27.49 -9.01 -4.30
CA MET A 1 26.51 -8.84 -5.39
C MET A 1 25.24 -8.29 -4.77
N SER A 2 25.04 -6.97 -4.84
CA SER A 2 23.88 -6.32 -4.23
C SER A 2 22.62 -6.71 -4.99
N VAL A 3 21.53 -6.95 -4.26
CA VAL A 3 20.22 -7.15 -4.88
C VAL A 3 19.85 -5.87 -5.61
N GLY A 4 20.00 -5.88 -6.93
CA GLY A 4 19.80 -4.70 -7.76
C GLY A 4 18.32 -4.45 -7.99
N PHE A 5 17.97 -3.20 -8.33
CA PHE A 5 16.60 -2.83 -8.70
C PHE A 5 15.97 -3.79 -9.73
N LEU A 6 16.77 -4.28 -10.69
CA LEU A 6 16.34 -5.26 -11.69
C LEU A 6 15.85 -6.59 -11.11
N GLN A 7 16.47 -7.10 -10.03
CA GLN A 7 16.06 -8.35 -9.39
C GLN A 7 14.73 -8.20 -8.66
N ILE A 8 14.52 -7.07 -7.97
CA ILE A 8 13.27 -6.76 -7.29
C ILE A 8 12.13 -6.67 -8.32
N LEU A 9 12.36 -6.04 -9.46
CA LEU A 9 11.37 -5.90 -10.53
C LEU A 9 11.01 -7.24 -11.16
N LEU A 10 12.00 -8.13 -11.37
CA LEU A 10 11.77 -9.49 -11.85
C LEU A 10 10.93 -10.32 -10.88
N ILE A 11 11.22 -10.25 -9.57
CA ILE A 11 10.44 -10.95 -8.53
C ILE A 11 9.01 -10.41 -8.48
N ALA A 12 8.84 -9.09 -8.52
CA ALA A 12 7.53 -8.46 -8.56
C ALA A 12 6.71 -8.89 -9.79
N PHE A 13 7.38 -9.06 -10.94
CA PHE A 13 6.74 -9.56 -12.16
C PHE A 13 6.26 -11.01 -12.02
N ILE A 14 7.07 -11.88 -11.41
CA ILE A 14 6.66 -13.27 -11.12
C ILE A 14 5.45 -13.30 -10.19
N ILE A 15 5.46 -12.50 -9.11
CA ILE A 15 4.33 -12.38 -8.19
C ILE A 15 3.08 -11.88 -8.92
N LEU A 16 3.22 -10.90 -9.81
CA LEU A 16 2.12 -10.35 -10.62
C LEU A 16 1.52 -11.41 -11.56
N LEU A 17 2.33 -12.29 -12.16
CA LEU A 17 1.85 -13.39 -12.99
C LEU A 17 1.12 -14.47 -12.18
N LEU A 18 1.64 -14.84 -11.00
CA LEU A 18 1.05 -15.88 -10.14
C LEU A 18 -0.29 -15.44 -9.54
N PHE A 19 -0.37 -14.20 -9.07
CA PHE A 19 -1.58 -13.66 -8.42
C PHE A 19 -2.55 -13.03 -9.42
N GLY A 20 -2.05 -12.61 -10.60
CA GLY A 20 -2.82 -11.88 -11.59
C GLY A 20 -3.10 -10.43 -11.18
N SER A 21 -3.26 -9.55 -12.18
CA SER A 21 -3.50 -8.12 -11.95
C SER A 21 -4.84 -7.84 -11.25
N GLY A 22 -5.86 -8.70 -11.43
CA GLY A 22 -7.17 -8.53 -10.80
C GLY A 22 -7.14 -8.70 -9.28
N ARG A 23 -6.47 -9.73 -8.77
CA ARG A 23 -6.39 -10.01 -7.31
C ARG A 23 -5.58 -8.93 -6.60
N ILE A 24 -4.44 -8.53 -7.17
CA ILE A 24 -3.60 -7.45 -6.62
C ILE A 24 -4.34 -6.12 -6.60
N LYS A 25 -5.10 -5.77 -7.63
CA LYS A 25 -5.90 -4.53 -7.65
C LYS A 25 -7.00 -4.53 -6.60
N ASN A 26 -7.71 -5.64 -6.41
CA ASN A 26 -8.75 -5.75 -5.38
C ASN A 26 -8.15 -5.61 -3.97
N LEU A 27 -7.06 -6.32 -3.70
CA LEU A 27 -6.33 -6.22 -2.42
C LEU A 27 -5.80 -4.81 -2.18
N MET A 28 -5.18 -4.18 -3.18
CA MET A 28 -4.70 -2.80 -3.08
C MET A 28 -5.83 -1.79 -2.86
N SER A 29 -7.01 -2.01 -3.45
CA SER A 29 -8.19 -1.16 -3.25
C SER A 29 -8.68 -1.24 -1.80
N GLU A 30 -8.87 -2.46 -1.27
CA GLU A 30 -9.32 -2.70 0.12
C GLU A 30 -8.30 -2.18 1.15
N LEU A 31 -7.01 -2.44 0.91
CA LEU A 31 -5.94 -1.92 1.75
C LEU A 31 -5.82 -0.39 1.65
N GLY A 32 -6.03 0.18 0.46
CA GLY A 32 -6.00 1.62 0.23
C GLY A 32 -7.11 2.36 0.96
N GLU A 33 -8.32 1.82 0.96
CA GLU A 33 -9.44 2.36 1.74
C GLU A 33 -9.18 2.29 3.24
N GLY A 34 -8.65 1.17 3.74
CA GLY A 34 -8.26 1.00 5.15
C GLY A 34 -7.17 1.99 5.59
N ILE A 35 -6.10 2.14 4.79
CA ILE A 35 -5.03 3.10 5.05
C ILE A 35 -5.56 4.54 5.00
N ARG A 36 -6.45 4.87 4.05
CA ARG A 36 -7.05 6.21 3.93
C ARG A 36 -7.93 6.54 5.12
N ALA A 37 -8.73 5.60 5.60
CA ALA A 37 -9.53 5.75 6.81
C ALA A 37 -8.64 5.93 8.05
N PHE A 38 -7.57 5.16 8.17
CA PHE A 38 -6.58 5.28 9.26
C PHE A 38 -5.89 6.65 9.25
N ARG A 39 -5.41 7.08 8.08
CA ARG A 39 -4.79 8.41 7.89
C ARG A 39 -5.76 9.52 8.29
N LYS A 40 -7.02 9.45 7.83
CA LYS A 40 -8.04 10.46 8.15
C LYS A 40 -8.36 10.49 9.65
N GLY A 41 -8.47 9.34 10.30
CA GLY A 41 -8.67 9.25 11.75
C GLY A 41 -7.52 9.86 12.54
N ALA A 42 -6.28 9.54 12.17
CA ALA A 42 -5.07 10.07 12.82
C ALA A 42 -4.90 11.59 12.64
N ASP A 43 -5.26 12.12 11.46
CA ASP A 43 -5.19 13.56 11.17
C ASP A 43 -6.26 14.35 11.95
N ASN A 44 -7.49 13.81 12.05
CA ASN A 44 -8.56 14.41 12.86
C ASN A 44 -8.23 14.45 14.36
N ASP A 45 -7.50 13.46 14.90
CA ASP A 45 -7.01 13.48 16.28
C ASP A 45 -5.92 14.54 16.48
N SER A 46 -5.05 14.70 15.46
CA SER A 46 -3.99 15.70 15.44
C SER A 46 -4.52 17.14 15.35
N GLU A 47 -5.58 17.38 14.57
CA GLU A 47 -6.24 18.69 14.51
C GLU A 47 -7.05 19.01 15.78
N LYS A 48 -7.70 18.02 16.39
CA LYS A 48 -8.41 18.21 17.68
C LYS A 48 -7.46 18.56 18.83
N LYS A 49 -6.21 18.08 18.80
CA LYS A 49 -5.17 18.47 19.77
C LYS A 49 -4.63 19.90 19.59
N LYS A 50 -4.78 20.52 18.41
CA LYS A 50 -4.30 21.89 18.15
C LYS A 50 -5.30 23.01 18.48
N LYS A 51 -6.57 22.68 18.77
CA LYS A 51 -7.62 23.64 19.13
C LYS A 51 -8.02 23.62 20.61
N LYS A 52 -7.26 22.96 21.48
CA LYS A 52 -7.41 23.03 22.94
C LYS A 52 -6.23 23.73 23.56
#